data_AF-A0A285U3M3-F1
#
_entry.id   AF-A0A285U3M3-F1
#
_cell.length_a   1.000
_cell.length_b   1.000
_cell.length_c   1.000
_cell.angle_alpha   90.00
_cell.angle_beta   90.00
_cell.angle_gamma   90.00
#
_symmetry.space_group_name_H-M   'P 1'
#
loop_
_entity.id
_entity.type
_entity.pdbx_description
1 polymer ?
#
loop_
_entity_poly.entity_id
_entity_poly.type
_entity_poly.pdbx_seq_one_letter_code
_entity_poly.pdbx_strand_id
1 'polypeptide(L)'
;MKFNRVIGQKELMQAAIFGSIAGIIGVVFFVFILNSMNSVDVQESAHPNQEGQEETIPVQSNETESETNTPTSDLFVEKFYANQYGVFSTFNGATEFMAGYPFLNTSAIVKVDNSYYIWSEISTVKEGLTKSENPESFIKEFTLSGGACTNPSIQNIPILLSNEDRSKYYFEGGEIPENLPDDWQTITVAMANLSSDLDVTRAHLLKHYTELNSCLKIQF
;
A
#
# COMPACT_ATOMS: atom_id res chain seq x y z
N MET A 1 -6.77 -27.18 -36.76
CA MET A 1 -7.16 -26.03 -37.62
C MET A 1 -6.23 -24.87 -37.31
N LYS A 2 -5.54 -24.31 -38.32
CA LYS A 2 -4.70 -23.11 -38.18
C LYS A 2 -5.56 -21.90 -38.52
N PHE A 3 -5.72 -20.96 -37.59
CA PHE A 3 -6.39 -19.68 -37.83
C PHE A 3 -5.34 -18.63 -38.23
N ASN A 4 -5.23 -18.32 -39.51
CA ASN A 4 -4.61 -17.07 -39.95
C ASN A 4 -5.72 -16.01 -40.01
N ARG A 5 -5.85 -15.19 -38.96
CA ARG A 5 -6.63 -13.95 -39.04
C ARG A 5 -5.68 -12.84 -39.44
N VAL A 6 -5.74 -12.44 -40.71
CA VAL A 6 -5.12 -11.21 -41.20
C VAL A 6 -6.07 -10.07 -40.83
N ILE A 7 -5.67 -9.26 -39.85
CA ILE A 7 -6.41 -8.06 -39.45
C ILE A 7 -6.44 -7.12 -40.65
N GLY A 8 -7.65 -6.78 -41.12
CA GLY A 8 -7.82 -5.92 -42.29
C GLY A 8 -7.53 -4.47 -41.94
N GLN A 9 -6.90 -3.72 -42.85
CA GLN A 9 -6.60 -2.28 -42.67
C GLN A 9 -7.84 -1.42 -42.30
N LYS A 10 -9.05 -1.88 -42.65
CA LYS A 10 -10.31 -1.22 -42.29
C LYS A 10 -10.66 -1.33 -40.79
N GLU A 11 -10.26 -2.41 -40.12
CA GLU A 11 -10.46 -2.61 -38.68
C GLU A 11 -9.50 -1.75 -37.85
N LEU A 12 -8.26 -1.58 -38.34
CA LEU A 12 -7.29 -0.63 -37.77
C LEU A 12 -7.77 0.83 -37.86
N MET A 13 -8.39 1.21 -38.98
CA MET A 13 -8.91 2.57 -39.17
C MET A 13 -10.11 2.87 -38.26
N GLN A 14 -10.97 1.88 -38.00
CA GLN A 14 -12.07 2.04 -37.04
C GLN A 14 -11.56 2.17 -35.59
N ALA A 15 -10.55 1.40 -35.20
CA ALA A 15 -9.95 1.49 -33.87
C ALA A 15 -9.33 2.87 -33.59
N ALA A 16 -8.69 3.49 -34.59
CA ALA A 16 -8.11 4.83 -34.47
C ALA A 16 -9.18 5.93 -34.24
N ILE A 17 -10.36 5.80 -34.86
CA ILE A 17 -11.46 6.76 -34.69
C ILE A 17 -12.05 6.65 -33.27
N PHE A 18 -12.29 5.43 -32.78
CA PHE A 18 -12.78 5.24 -31.41
C PHE A 18 -11.78 5.69 -30.35
N GLY A 19 -10.48 5.47 -30.56
CA GLY A 19 -9.43 5.97 -29.67
C GLY A 19 -9.37 7.49 -29.59
N SER A 20 -9.58 8.19 -30.71
CA SER A 20 -9.61 9.66 -30.74
C SER A 20 -10.79 10.26 -29.97
N ILE A 21 -11.98 9.65 -30.08
CA ILE A 21 -13.19 10.14 -29.38
C ILE A 21 -13.05 9.94 -27.86
N ALA A 22 -12.53 8.79 -27.41
CA ALA A 22 -12.29 8.54 -25.99
C ALA A 22 -11.25 9.49 -25.39
N GLY A 23 -10.20 9.84 -26.15
CA GLY A 23 -9.19 10.81 -25.72
C GLY A 23 -9.76 12.23 -25.52
N ILE A 24 -10.61 12.71 -26.42
CA ILE A 24 -11.22 14.05 -26.32
C ILE A 24 -12.13 14.14 -25.08
N ILE A 25 -12.92 13.09 -24.81
CA ILE A 25 -13.80 13.05 -23.63
C ILE A 25 -12.96 13.09 -22.34
N GLY A 26 -11.83 12.38 -22.29
CA GLY A 26 -10.92 12.38 -21.14
C GLY A 26 -10.33 13.77 -20.85
N VAL A 27 -9.90 14.50 -21.88
CA VAL A 27 -9.36 15.86 -21.72
C VAL A 27 -10.42 16.84 -21.23
N VAL A 28 -11.65 16.77 -21.75
CA VAL A 28 -12.77 17.61 -21.29
C VAL A 28 -13.11 17.31 -19.83
N PHE A 29 -13.12 16.03 -19.44
CA PHE A 29 -13.39 15.63 -18.06
C PHE A 29 -12.28 16.10 -17.10
N PHE A 30 -11.03 16.04 -17.53
CA PHE A 30 -9.89 16.53 -16.73
C PHE A 30 -9.93 18.05 -16.54
N VAL A 31 -10.22 18.82 -17.60
CA VAL A 31 -10.40 20.28 -17.50
C VAL A 31 -11.59 20.63 -16.59
N PHE A 32 -12.68 19.85 -16.65
CA PHE A 32 -13.83 20.05 -15.77
C PHE A 32 -13.47 19.81 -14.29
N ILE A 33 -12.69 18.78 -13.96
CA ILE A 33 -12.18 18.56 -12.60
C ILE A 33 -11.30 19.73 -12.15
N LEU A 34 -10.36 20.18 -12.98
CA LEU A 34 -9.50 21.32 -12.64
C LEU A 34 -10.30 22.61 -12.41
N ASN A 35 -11.32 22.87 -13.22
CA ASN A 35 -12.16 24.05 -13.07
C ASN A 35 -13.09 23.95 -11.84
N SER A 36 -13.50 22.74 -11.47
CA SER A 36 -14.28 22.49 -10.24
C SER A 36 -13.45 22.72 -8.97
N MET A 37 -12.14 22.47 -9.01
CA MET A 37 -11.23 22.72 -7.89
C MET A 37 -10.84 24.19 -7.74
N ASN A 38 -11.11 25.02 -8.76
CA ASN A 38 -10.73 26.44 -8.78
C ASN A 38 -11.83 27.41 -8.34
N SER A 39 -12.80 26.95 -7.55
CA SER A 39 -13.75 27.82 -6.83
C SER A 39 -13.28 28.08 -5.40
N VAL A 40 -12.08 28.63 -5.28
CA VAL A 40 -11.62 29.37 -4.09
C VAL A 40 -11.09 30.71 -4.62
N ASP A 41 -11.89 31.74 -4.37
CA ASP A 41 -11.62 33.18 -4.47
C ASP A 41 -10.52 33.65 -5.44
N VAL A 42 -10.93 34.10 -6.63
CA VAL A 42 -10.26 35.25 -7.26
C VAL A 42 -11.31 36.14 -7.93
N GLN A 43 -11.59 37.24 -7.24
CA GLN A 43 -12.27 38.40 -7.77
C GLN A 43 -11.60 38.87 -9.07
N GLU A 44 -12.44 38.96 -10.09
CA GLU A 44 -12.27 39.75 -11.29
C GLU A 44 -11.88 41.20 -10.96
N SER A 45 -10.75 41.68 -11.49
CA SER A 45 -10.66 43.02 -12.08
C SER A 45 -9.44 43.14 -12.98
N ALA A 46 -9.71 43.44 -14.23
CA ALA A 46 -8.73 43.77 -15.25
C ALA A 46 -8.36 45.27 -15.18
N HIS A 47 -7.05 45.53 -15.30
CA HIS A 47 -6.43 46.62 -16.08
C HIS A 47 -6.37 48.07 -15.51
N PRO A 48 -5.49 48.96 -16.07
CA PRO A 48 -4.17 49.33 -15.50
C PRO A 48 -4.01 50.87 -15.30
N ASN A 49 -2.77 51.32 -15.02
CA ASN A 49 -2.22 52.71 -14.91
C ASN A 49 -1.87 53.09 -13.45
N GLN A 50 -0.85 53.86 -13.08
CA GLN A 50 0.41 54.37 -13.64
C GLN A 50 1.12 55.09 -12.46
N GLU A 51 2.46 55.06 -12.42
CA GLU A 51 3.39 56.13 -11.96
C GLU A 51 3.61 56.48 -10.46
N GLY A 52 4.91 56.63 -10.13
CA GLY A 52 5.49 57.35 -8.97
C GLY A 52 6.36 56.48 -8.04
N GLN A 53 7.67 56.28 -8.32
CA GLN A 53 8.85 56.94 -7.68
C GLN A 53 8.85 56.95 -6.14
N GLU A 54 9.92 56.69 -5.37
CA GLU A 54 11.32 56.25 -5.51
C GLU A 54 11.83 56.10 -4.03
N GLU A 55 12.94 55.37 -3.81
CA GLU A 55 13.77 55.36 -2.56
C GLU A 55 13.21 54.63 -1.30
N THR A 56 13.90 53.76 -0.53
CA THR A 56 15.33 53.41 -0.37
C THR A 56 15.53 52.15 0.55
N ILE A 57 16.44 51.23 0.15
CA ILE A 57 17.38 50.32 0.88
C ILE A 57 16.92 49.21 1.89
N PRO A 58 17.75 48.17 2.22
CA PRO A 58 17.42 46.74 2.01
C PRO A 58 17.36 45.90 3.31
N VAL A 59 16.54 44.85 3.39
CA VAL A 59 16.57 43.94 4.54
C VAL A 59 16.40 42.48 4.11
N GLN A 60 17.55 41.82 4.05
CA GLN A 60 17.87 40.55 4.71
C GLN A 60 16.74 39.52 4.85
N SER A 61 16.92 38.42 4.12
CA SER A 61 16.32 37.11 4.34
C SER A 61 16.34 36.74 5.82
N ASN A 62 15.15 36.49 6.37
CA ASN A 62 14.92 35.57 7.46
C ASN A 62 13.45 35.13 7.36
N GLU A 63 13.26 33.99 6.69
CA GLU A 63 12.21 33.05 7.05
C GLU A 63 12.32 32.80 8.56
N THR A 64 11.22 32.92 9.32
CA THR A 64 10.95 32.14 10.55
C THR A 64 9.51 32.42 11.04
N GLU A 65 8.70 31.36 10.96
CA GLU A 65 7.66 30.88 11.90
C GLU A 65 6.32 31.60 12.12
N SER A 66 5.27 30.94 11.61
CA SER A 66 4.17 30.30 12.38
C SER A 66 2.98 30.26 11.43
N GLU A 67 2.55 29.13 10.88
CA GLU A 67 1.96 28.02 11.64
C GLU A 67 2.55 26.66 11.24
N THR A 68 3.10 26.03 12.25
CA THR A 68 3.70 24.71 12.28
C THR A 68 2.65 23.63 12.00
N ASN A 69 2.48 23.24 10.75
CA ASN A 69 2.14 21.85 10.42
C ASN A 69 3.46 21.10 10.26
N THR A 70 4.11 20.74 11.37
CA THR A 70 5.14 19.71 11.36
C THR A 70 4.49 18.37 11.02
N PRO A 71 4.79 17.71 9.89
CA PRO A 71 4.66 16.27 9.81
C PRO A 71 5.92 15.71 10.48
N THR A 72 5.91 15.56 11.79
CA THR A 72 7.00 14.88 12.49
C THR A 72 6.46 13.59 13.11
N SER A 73 7.10 12.50 12.66
CA SER A 73 7.10 11.12 13.16
C SER A 73 5.85 10.26 12.93
N ASP A 74 5.75 9.68 11.73
CA ASP A 74 5.26 8.31 11.56
C ASP A 74 5.98 7.59 10.41
N LEU A 75 7.29 7.85 10.26
CA LEU A 75 8.13 7.34 9.16
C LEU A 75 8.16 5.81 9.04
N PHE A 76 7.72 5.09 10.06
CA PHE A 76 7.78 3.63 10.16
C PHE A 76 6.45 3.02 10.59
N VAL A 77 5.34 3.61 10.14
CA VAL A 77 3.99 3.12 10.41
C VAL A 77 3.26 2.95 9.10
N GLU A 78 2.72 1.75 8.90
CA GLU A 78 1.97 1.42 7.68
C GLU A 78 0.62 0.79 8.04
N LYS A 79 -0.38 1.07 7.21
CA LYS A 79 -1.74 0.55 7.36
C LYS A 79 -1.93 -0.69 6.49
N PHE A 80 -2.64 -1.67 7.05
CA PHE A 80 -2.95 -2.91 6.38
C PHE A 80 -4.38 -3.37 6.68
N TYR A 81 -4.83 -4.33 5.88
CA TYR A 81 -6.07 -5.04 6.03
C TYR A 81 -5.77 -6.53 6.06
N ALA A 82 -6.33 -7.26 7.01
CA ALA A 82 -6.23 -8.71 7.11
C ALA A 82 -7.57 -9.38 6.80
N ASN A 83 -7.54 -10.47 6.04
CA ASN A 83 -8.68 -11.36 5.88
C ASN A 83 -8.70 -12.34 7.08
N GLN A 84 -9.59 -12.08 8.04
CA GLN A 84 -9.61 -12.73 9.35
C GLN A 84 -10.73 -13.77 9.49
N TYR A 85 -10.37 -14.95 9.99
CA TYR A 85 -11.29 -16.07 10.22
C TYR A 85 -11.64 -16.28 11.70
N GLY A 86 -10.88 -15.69 12.63
CA GLY A 86 -11.16 -15.82 14.06
C GLY A 86 -10.08 -15.25 14.94
N VAL A 87 -10.41 -15.13 16.23
CA VAL A 87 -9.50 -14.77 17.31
C VAL A 87 -9.65 -15.78 18.44
N PHE A 88 -8.53 -16.25 18.97
CA PHE A 88 -8.46 -17.32 19.95
C PHE A 88 -7.60 -16.89 21.12
N SER A 89 -7.94 -17.35 22.33
CA SER A 89 -7.14 -17.12 23.53
C SER A 89 -5.91 -18.01 23.61
N THR A 90 -5.84 -19.07 22.80
CA THR A 90 -4.71 -20.02 22.77
C THR A 90 -4.30 -20.36 21.34
N PHE A 91 -3.00 -20.63 21.16
CA PHE A 91 -2.47 -21.11 19.88
C PHE A 91 -3.08 -22.45 19.45
N ASN A 92 -3.30 -23.36 20.40
CA ASN A 92 -3.90 -24.67 20.12
C ASN A 92 -5.32 -24.53 19.60
N GLY A 93 -6.15 -23.65 20.19
CA GLY A 93 -7.50 -23.40 19.70
C GLY A 93 -7.52 -22.86 18.26
N ALA A 94 -6.61 -21.93 17.93
CA ALA A 94 -6.46 -21.44 16.55
C ALA A 94 -6.02 -22.56 15.59
N THR A 95 -5.09 -23.42 16.02
CA THR A 95 -4.59 -24.55 15.23
C THR A 95 -5.67 -25.60 14.97
N GLU A 96 -6.46 -25.95 15.99
CA GLU A 96 -7.58 -26.89 15.88
C GLU A 96 -8.65 -26.36 14.93
N PHE A 97 -8.96 -25.06 15.00
CA PHE A 97 -9.89 -24.44 14.05
C PHE A 97 -9.37 -24.55 12.61
N MET A 98 -8.10 -24.20 12.36
CA MET A 98 -7.50 -24.32 11.01
C MET A 98 -7.52 -25.76 10.50
N ALA A 99 -7.29 -26.74 11.37
CA ALA A 99 -7.33 -28.16 11.01
C ALA A 99 -8.74 -28.62 10.54
N GLY A 100 -9.79 -27.93 10.97
CA GLY A 100 -11.17 -28.16 10.51
C GLY A 100 -11.45 -27.67 9.08
N TYR A 101 -10.57 -26.83 8.51
CA TYR A 101 -10.81 -26.11 7.27
C TYR A 101 -9.58 -26.16 6.34
N PRO A 102 -9.48 -27.15 5.43
CA PRO A 102 -8.28 -27.39 4.63
C PRO A 102 -7.80 -26.21 3.77
N PHE A 103 -8.69 -25.32 3.34
CA PHE A 103 -8.31 -24.14 2.55
C PHE A 103 -7.61 -23.05 3.40
N LEU A 104 -7.62 -23.16 4.73
CA LEU A 104 -6.82 -22.32 5.64
C LEU A 104 -5.37 -22.80 5.77
N ASN A 105 -4.95 -23.83 5.03
CA ASN A 105 -3.58 -24.39 5.12
C ASN A 105 -2.47 -23.37 4.82
N THR A 106 -2.77 -22.29 4.11
CA THR A 106 -1.84 -21.18 3.83
C THR A 106 -2.02 -20.00 4.79
N SER A 107 -2.93 -20.06 5.76
CA SER A 107 -3.16 -18.96 6.72
C SER A 107 -2.06 -18.89 7.78
N ALA A 108 -1.85 -17.69 8.32
CA ALA A 108 -0.95 -17.43 9.44
C ALA A 108 -1.74 -17.29 10.74
N ILE A 109 -1.22 -17.89 11.82
CA ILE A 109 -1.65 -17.58 13.20
C ILE A 109 -0.74 -16.46 13.71
N VAL A 110 -1.29 -15.25 13.84
CA VAL A 110 -0.57 -14.06 14.30
C VAL A 110 -0.91 -13.80 15.76
N LYS A 111 0.11 -13.67 16.62
CA LYS A 111 -0.07 -13.32 18.02
C LYS A 111 -0.06 -11.80 18.19
N VAL A 112 -1.14 -11.24 18.72
CA VAL A 112 -1.20 -9.84 19.14
C VAL A 112 -1.63 -9.80 20.60
N ASP A 113 -0.76 -9.24 21.45
CA ASP A 113 -0.87 -9.31 22.90
C ASP A 113 -1.06 -10.76 23.40
N ASN A 114 -2.20 -11.05 24.01
CA ASN A 114 -2.56 -12.37 24.55
C ASN A 114 -3.59 -13.12 23.68
N SER A 115 -3.75 -12.71 22.42
CA SER A 115 -4.71 -13.30 21.48
C SER A 115 -4.01 -13.80 20.21
N TYR A 116 -4.61 -14.80 19.58
CA TYR A 116 -4.13 -15.47 18.38
C TYR A 116 -5.15 -15.28 17.27
N TYR A 117 -4.75 -14.59 16.21
CA TYR A 117 -5.60 -14.24 15.08
C TYR A 117 -5.27 -15.15 13.90
N ILE A 118 -6.29 -15.66 13.21
CA ILE A 118 -6.11 -16.42 11.97
C ILE A 118 -6.31 -15.47 10.80
N TRP A 119 -5.24 -15.17 10.08
CA TRP A 119 -5.24 -14.31 8.90
C TRP A 119 -4.80 -15.10 7.67
N SER A 120 -5.62 -15.16 6.63
CA SER A 120 -5.24 -15.85 5.38
C SER A 120 -4.38 -14.98 4.48
N GLU A 121 -4.66 -13.68 4.45
CA GLU A 121 -4.10 -12.69 3.54
C GLU A 121 -3.96 -11.37 4.30
N ILE A 122 -2.90 -10.62 3.98
CA ILE A 122 -2.72 -9.24 4.42
C ILE A 122 -2.47 -8.38 3.17
N SER A 123 -3.23 -7.31 3.01
CA SER A 123 -3.13 -6.38 1.88
C SER A 123 -3.00 -4.93 2.35
N THR A 124 -2.39 -4.06 1.55
CA THR A 124 -2.46 -2.60 1.76
C THR A 124 -3.74 -1.99 1.21
N VAL A 125 -4.47 -2.73 0.36
CA VAL A 125 -5.71 -2.29 -0.27
C VAL A 125 -6.86 -3.19 0.19
N LYS A 126 -7.86 -2.59 0.83
CA LYS A 126 -9.01 -3.32 1.40
C LYS A 126 -9.76 -4.13 0.34
N GLU A 127 -9.96 -3.54 -0.83
CA GLU A 127 -10.67 -4.14 -1.97
C GLU A 127 -9.90 -5.31 -2.60
N GLY A 128 -8.62 -5.49 -2.27
CA GLY A 128 -7.80 -6.63 -2.69
C GLY A 128 -8.16 -7.93 -1.98
N LEU A 129 -8.91 -7.87 -0.88
CA LEU A 129 -9.22 -9.04 -0.06
C LEU A 129 -10.60 -9.63 -0.37
N THR A 130 -10.65 -10.95 -0.53
CA THR A 130 -11.90 -11.68 -0.77
C THR A 130 -12.38 -12.36 0.50
N LYS A 131 -13.58 -12.00 0.96
CA LYS A 131 -14.19 -12.67 2.12
C LYS A 131 -14.68 -14.07 1.76
N SER A 132 -14.61 -14.98 2.72
CA SER A 132 -15.19 -16.32 2.64
C SER A 132 -16.48 -16.38 3.46
N GLU A 133 -17.45 -17.19 3.01
CA GLU A 133 -18.69 -17.44 3.76
C GLU A 133 -18.62 -18.72 4.60
N ASN A 134 -17.70 -19.64 4.29
CA ASN A 134 -17.58 -20.90 5.02
C ASN A 134 -16.12 -21.35 5.15
N PRO A 135 -15.54 -21.26 6.36
CA PRO A 135 -16.00 -20.47 7.49
C PRO A 135 -16.06 -18.99 7.11
N GLU A 136 -16.94 -18.28 7.79
CA GLU A 136 -17.09 -16.85 7.59
C GLU A 136 -15.78 -16.13 7.89
N SER A 137 -15.40 -15.22 7.00
CA SER A 137 -14.27 -14.32 7.20
C SER A 137 -14.70 -12.86 7.08
N PHE A 138 -13.92 -11.98 7.72
CA PHE A 138 -14.13 -10.54 7.64
C PHE A 138 -12.82 -9.80 7.50
N ILE A 139 -12.89 -8.60 6.94
CA ILE A 139 -11.71 -7.75 6.75
C ILE A 139 -11.48 -6.94 8.03
N LYS A 140 -10.30 -7.09 8.63
CA LYS A 140 -9.86 -6.35 9.81
C LYS A 140 -8.77 -5.36 9.42
N GLU A 141 -9.00 -4.08 9.67
CA GLU A 141 -7.97 -3.03 9.54
C GLU A 141 -7.03 -3.08 10.75
N PHE A 142 -5.74 -2.82 10.51
CA PHE A 142 -4.72 -2.66 11.54
C PHE A 142 -3.57 -1.78 11.04
N THR A 143 -2.77 -1.25 11.96
CA THR A 143 -1.49 -0.59 11.64
C THR A 143 -0.34 -1.42 12.20
N LEU A 144 0.78 -1.41 11.49
CA LEU A 144 2.05 -1.98 11.94
C LEU A 144 3.05 -0.84 12.14
N SER A 145 3.59 -0.73 13.35
CA SER A 145 4.61 0.27 13.70
C SER A 145 5.95 -0.39 14.01
N GLY A 146 7.00 0.12 13.35
CA GLY A 146 8.41 -0.14 13.65
C GLY A 146 9.09 0.96 14.45
N GLY A 147 8.35 2.00 14.86
CA GLY A 147 8.92 3.19 15.51
C GLY A 147 9.65 2.91 16.84
N ALA A 148 9.32 1.81 17.52
CA ALA A 148 10.00 1.39 18.75
C ALA A 148 11.26 0.53 18.49
N CYS A 149 11.55 0.16 17.24
CA CYS A 149 12.72 -0.64 16.89
C CYS A 149 13.94 0.25 16.66
N THR A 150 15.10 -0.18 17.16
CA THR A 150 16.38 0.55 17.02
C THR A 150 17.23 0.04 15.87
N ASN A 151 17.03 -1.21 15.44
CA ASN A 151 17.69 -1.76 14.26
C ASN A 151 16.99 -1.22 13.00
N PRO A 152 17.68 -0.47 12.13
CA PRO A 152 17.09 0.11 10.92
C PRO A 152 16.42 -0.92 10.01
N SER A 153 16.98 -2.12 9.88
CA SER A 153 16.41 -3.18 9.05
C SER A 153 15.08 -3.72 9.60
N ILE A 154 14.91 -3.72 10.91
CA ILE A 154 13.65 -4.14 11.56
C ILE A 154 12.66 -2.97 11.61
N GLN A 155 13.15 -1.76 11.85
CA GLN A 155 12.34 -0.54 11.86
C GLN A 155 11.65 -0.30 10.51
N ASN A 156 12.28 -0.68 9.40
CA ASN A 156 11.73 -0.57 8.04
C ASN A 156 10.72 -1.67 7.65
N ILE A 157 10.50 -2.70 8.48
CA ILE A 157 9.59 -3.81 8.15
C ILE A 157 8.20 -3.34 7.69
N PRO A 158 7.53 -2.36 8.32
CA PRO A 158 6.24 -1.89 7.84
C PRO A 158 6.30 -1.40 6.40
N ILE A 159 7.32 -0.62 6.04
CA ILE A 159 7.53 -0.07 4.69
C ILE A 159 7.85 -1.18 3.69
N LEU A 160 8.66 -2.15 4.09
CA LEU A 160 8.99 -3.31 3.25
C LEU A 160 7.72 -4.12 2.94
N LEU A 161 6.89 -4.34 3.95
CA LEU A 161 5.61 -5.05 3.83
C LEU A 161 4.54 -4.25 3.08
N SER A 162 4.61 -2.91 3.06
CA SER A 162 3.65 -2.09 2.29
C SER A 162 3.94 -2.08 0.79
N ASN A 163 5.04 -2.70 0.35
CA ASN A 163 5.35 -2.77 -1.06
C ASN A 163 4.39 -3.72 -1.80
N GLU A 164 3.92 -3.27 -2.97
CA GLU A 164 3.06 -4.05 -3.88
C GLU A 164 3.82 -4.65 -5.06
N ASP A 165 5.08 -4.27 -5.25
CA ASP A 165 5.93 -4.83 -6.29
C ASP A 165 6.48 -6.19 -5.86
N ARG A 166 5.89 -7.24 -6.45
CA ARG A 166 6.31 -8.63 -6.27
C ARG A 166 7.82 -8.82 -6.47
N SER A 167 8.44 -8.12 -7.42
CA SER A 167 9.87 -8.28 -7.71
C SER A 167 10.75 -7.90 -6.52
N LYS A 168 10.27 -7.03 -5.63
CA LYS A 168 11.00 -6.60 -4.42
C LYS A 168 10.97 -7.62 -3.28
N TYR A 169 10.03 -8.55 -3.30
CA TYR A 169 9.97 -9.66 -2.34
C TYR A 169 10.80 -10.86 -2.81
N TYR A 170 10.73 -11.17 -4.10
CA TYR A 170 11.36 -12.36 -4.68
C TYR A 170 12.67 -12.07 -5.42
N PHE A 171 13.13 -10.81 -5.41
CA PHE A 171 14.40 -10.37 -5.99
C PHE A 171 14.52 -10.67 -7.49
N GLU A 172 13.41 -10.54 -8.22
CA GLU A 172 13.34 -10.79 -9.64
C GLU A 172 13.76 -9.53 -10.43
N GLY A 173 15.05 -9.42 -10.76
CA GLY A 173 15.53 -8.51 -11.80
C GLY A 173 15.61 -7.01 -11.47
N GLY A 174 15.78 -6.63 -10.20
CA GLY A 174 15.87 -5.22 -9.76
C GLY A 174 16.94 -4.94 -8.70
N GLU A 175 17.03 -3.68 -8.28
CA GLU A 175 17.85 -3.24 -7.14
C GLU A 175 17.30 -3.80 -5.83
N ILE A 176 18.18 -4.42 -5.04
CA ILE A 176 17.86 -4.94 -3.72
C ILE A 176 17.60 -3.75 -2.78
N PRO A 177 16.42 -3.67 -2.12
CA PRO A 177 16.15 -2.62 -1.14
C PRO A 177 17.26 -2.49 -0.10
N GLU A 178 17.67 -1.27 0.21
CA GLU A 178 18.57 -1.00 1.33
C GLU A 178 17.88 -1.32 2.67
N ASN A 179 18.65 -1.69 3.69
CA ASN A 179 18.15 -2.01 5.03
C ASN A 179 17.16 -3.20 5.07
N LEU A 180 17.40 -4.23 4.28
CA LEU A 180 16.71 -5.51 4.45
C LEU A 180 17.21 -6.25 5.70
N PRO A 181 16.33 -6.98 6.40
CA PRO A 181 16.77 -7.99 7.35
C PRO A 181 17.61 -9.08 6.66
N ASP A 182 18.64 -9.59 7.36
CA ASP A 182 19.56 -10.60 6.82
C ASP A 182 18.85 -11.90 6.37
N ASP A 183 17.73 -12.22 7.00
CA ASP A 183 16.93 -13.43 6.74
C ASP A 183 15.83 -13.22 5.68
N TRP A 184 15.59 -11.98 5.23
CA TRP A 184 14.45 -11.63 4.37
C TRP A 184 14.42 -12.47 3.10
N GLN A 185 15.53 -12.52 2.37
CA GLN A 185 15.62 -13.29 1.12
C GLN A 185 15.40 -14.78 1.35
N THR A 186 15.94 -15.33 2.43
CA THR A 186 15.78 -16.76 2.75
C THR A 186 14.32 -17.09 3.02
N ILE A 187 13.62 -16.22 3.76
CA ILE A 187 12.22 -16.43 4.13
C ILE A 187 11.30 -16.20 2.95
N THR A 188 11.49 -15.15 2.15
CA THR A 188 10.64 -14.89 0.99
C THR A 188 10.72 -16.02 -0.04
N VAL A 189 11.92 -16.57 -0.27
CA VAL A 189 12.10 -17.76 -1.11
C VAL A 189 11.40 -18.99 -0.52
N ALA A 190 11.46 -19.19 0.80
CA ALA A 190 10.72 -20.27 1.45
C ALA A 190 9.20 -20.09 1.29
N MET A 191 8.69 -18.86 1.41
CA MET A 191 7.27 -18.55 1.25
C MET A 191 6.78 -18.67 -0.20
N ALA A 192 7.64 -18.47 -1.19
CA ALA A 192 7.30 -18.71 -2.61
C ALA A 192 6.87 -20.17 -2.87
N ASN A 193 7.35 -21.13 -2.06
CA ASN A 193 6.93 -22.53 -2.14
C ASN A 193 5.57 -22.79 -1.49
N LEU A 194 5.14 -21.90 -0.58
CA LEU A 194 3.86 -22.00 0.12
C LEU A 194 2.73 -21.40 -0.72
N SER A 195 2.97 -20.23 -1.31
CA SER A 195 1.98 -19.53 -2.14
C SER A 195 2.65 -18.61 -3.16
N SER A 196 2.02 -18.50 -4.33
CA SER A 196 2.35 -17.45 -5.30
C SER A 196 1.62 -16.14 -4.99
N ASP A 197 0.77 -16.09 -3.98
CA ASP A 197 0.05 -14.88 -3.59
C ASP A 197 0.94 -14.01 -2.69
N LEU A 198 1.07 -12.72 -3.05
CA LEU A 198 1.85 -11.75 -2.29
C LEU A 198 1.20 -11.45 -0.94
N ASP A 199 -0.13 -11.42 -0.87
CA ASP A 199 -0.86 -11.09 0.35
C ASP A 199 -0.75 -12.22 1.39
N VAL A 200 -0.69 -13.46 0.93
CA VAL A 200 -0.34 -14.62 1.76
C VAL A 200 1.12 -14.53 2.24
N THR A 201 2.05 -14.21 1.33
CA THR A 201 3.47 -14.05 1.68
C THR A 201 3.67 -12.95 2.73
N ARG A 202 2.98 -11.82 2.56
CA ARG A 202 2.98 -10.70 3.51
C ARG A 202 2.46 -11.13 4.88
N ALA A 203 1.43 -11.96 4.94
CA ALA A 203 0.90 -12.49 6.20
C ALA A 203 1.94 -13.32 6.98
N HIS A 204 2.67 -14.20 6.30
CA HIS A 204 3.71 -15.02 6.94
C HIS A 204 4.96 -14.23 7.32
N LEU A 205 5.39 -13.27 6.49
CA LEU A 205 6.51 -12.38 6.85
C LEU A 205 6.17 -11.54 8.08
N LEU A 206 4.96 -10.97 8.11
CA LEU A 206 4.49 -10.21 9.27
C LEU A 206 4.49 -11.07 10.53
N LYS A 207 3.96 -12.29 10.46
CA LYS A 207 4.00 -13.24 11.57
C LYS A 207 5.43 -13.47 12.04
N HIS A 208 6.33 -13.85 11.14
CA HIS A 208 7.74 -14.13 11.45
C HIS A 208 8.42 -12.96 12.17
N TYR A 209 8.33 -11.76 11.60
CA TYR A 209 9.03 -10.61 12.16
C TYR A 209 8.42 -10.13 13.48
N THR A 210 7.10 -10.18 13.64
CA THR A 210 6.45 -9.79 14.91
C THR A 210 6.68 -10.81 16.03
N GLU A 211 6.83 -12.11 15.71
CA GLU A 211 7.20 -13.14 16.70
C GLU A 211 8.63 -12.97 17.21
N LEU A 212 9.57 -12.58 16.33
CA LEU A 212 10.97 -12.40 16.70
C LEU A 212 11.28 -11.02 17.31
N ASN A 213 10.47 -10.00 16.98
CA ASN A 213 10.77 -8.61 17.34
C ASN A 213 9.62 -7.96 18.09
N SER A 214 9.69 -8.00 19.43
CA SER A 214 8.67 -7.38 20.30
C SER A 214 8.54 -5.85 20.15
N CYS A 215 9.50 -5.19 19.50
CA CYS A 215 9.45 -3.77 19.17
C CYS A 215 8.48 -3.44 18.02
N LEU A 216 8.18 -4.42 17.15
CA LEU A 216 7.14 -4.27 16.14
C LEU A 216 5.77 -4.37 16.81
N LYS A 217 4.90 -3.40 16.57
CA LYS A 217 3.59 -3.31 17.21
C LYS A 217 2.46 -3.31 16.19
N ILE A 218 1.54 -4.25 16.35
CA ILE A 218 0.25 -4.27 15.66
C ILE A 218 -0.76 -3.53 16.52
N GLN A 219 -1.52 -2.62 15.92
CA GLN A 219 -2.56 -1.82 16.59
C GLN A 219 -3.85 -1.89 15.77
N PHE A 220 -5.00 -1.90 16.45
CA PHE A 220 -6.34 -2.13 15.86
C PHE A 220 -7.27 -0.94 16.01
#